data_AF-A0A925CNQ6-F1
#
_entry.id   AF-A0A925CNQ6-F1
#
_cell.length_a   1.000
_cell.length_b   1.000
_cell.length_c   1.000
_cell.angle_alpha   90.00
_cell.angle_beta   90.00
_cell.angle_gamma   90.00
#
_symmetry.space_group_name_H-M   'P 1'
#
loop_
_entity.id
_entity.type
_entity.pdbx_description
1 polymer ?
#
loop_
_entity_poly.entity_id
_entity_poly.type
_entity_poly.pdbx_seq_one_letter_code
_entity_poly.pdbx_strand_id
1 'polypeptide(L)'
;MHGRLSSAGEGRFYFTGEFAGSAVGECTRCLVEVSVRAGDSISCLFVESDEDGLDDDPDVFLLNAKSSSIDVRPAVREGWILAVPPFVLCREDCKGLCPTCGVDRNTTACDCASSGDARWAALRERATDS
;
A
#
# COMPACT_ATOMS: atom_id res chain seq x y z
N MET A 1 -7.87 -10.25 -13.08
CA MET A 1 -7.50 -9.05 -13.84
C MET A 1 -8.13 -9.14 -15.21
N HIS A 2 -8.78 -8.07 -15.65
CA HIS A 2 -9.28 -7.93 -17.02
C HIS A 2 -8.81 -6.57 -17.53
N GLY A 3 -8.52 -6.48 -18.83
CA GLY A 3 -8.07 -5.24 -19.41
C GLY A 3 -8.17 -5.25 -20.92
N ARG A 4 -8.01 -4.08 -21.49
CA ARG A 4 -8.03 -3.81 -22.93
C ARG A 4 -6.75 -3.11 -23.31
N LEU A 5 -6.11 -3.65 -24.33
CA LEU A 5 -5.00 -3.01 -25.02
C LEU A 5 -5.53 -2.38 -26.32
N SER A 6 -5.15 -1.13 -26.58
CA SER A 6 -5.51 -0.41 -27.80
C SER A 6 -4.26 0.22 -28.41
N SER A 7 -4.13 0.24 -29.74
CA SER A 7 -3.04 0.98 -30.40
C SER A 7 -3.26 2.48 -30.20
N ALA A 8 -2.18 3.21 -29.90
CA ALA A 8 -2.14 4.65 -29.68
C ALA A 8 -1.23 5.39 -30.68
N GLY A 9 -0.86 4.71 -31.77
CA GLY A 9 0.14 5.16 -32.74
C GLY A 9 1.14 4.06 -33.08
N GLU A 10 2.09 4.36 -33.96
CA GLU A 10 3.20 3.46 -34.27
C GLU A 10 4.06 3.24 -33.03
N GLY A 11 4.32 1.98 -32.67
CA GLY A 11 5.10 1.61 -31.49
C GLY A 11 4.49 2.03 -30.14
N ARG A 12 3.22 2.43 -30.09
CA ARG A 12 2.54 2.91 -28.87
C ARG A 12 1.24 2.15 -28.60
N PHE A 13 1.06 1.73 -27.34
CA PHE A 13 -0.11 0.97 -26.93
C PHE A 13 -0.64 1.48 -25.60
N TYR A 14 -1.93 1.81 -25.56
CA TYR A 14 -2.62 2.21 -24.35
C TYR A 14 -3.30 1.01 -23.71
N PHE A 15 -3.00 0.78 -22.43
CA PHE A 15 -3.59 -0.29 -21.65
C PHE A 15 -4.52 0.29 -20.58
N THR A 16 -5.73 -0.24 -20.50
CA THR A 16 -6.67 0.03 -19.41
C THR A 16 -7.15 -1.28 -18.82
N GLY A 17 -7.30 -1.34 -17.50
CA GLY A 17 -7.79 -2.55 -16.87
C GLY A 17 -8.08 -2.38 -15.40
N GLU A 18 -8.48 -3.48 -14.79
CA GLU A 18 -8.73 -3.57 -13.36
C GLU A 18 -7.97 -4.78 -12.80
N PHE A 19 -7.36 -4.57 -11.64
CA PHE A 19 -6.71 -5.62 -10.87
C PHE A 19 -7.31 -5.68 -9.47
N ALA A 20 -7.33 -6.88 -8.91
CA ALA A 20 -7.75 -7.12 -7.54
C ALA A 20 -7.09 -8.40 -7.03
N GLY A 21 -6.90 -8.46 -5.71
CA GLY A 21 -6.28 -9.60 -5.06
C GLY A 21 -6.37 -9.50 -3.54
N SER A 22 -5.60 -10.36 -2.87
CA SER A 22 -5.41 -10.29 -1.42
C SER A 22 -3.92 -10.08 -1.11
N ALA A 23 -3.64 -9.18 -0.17
CA ALA A 23 -2.34 -9.05 0.48
C ALA A 23 -2.41 -9.62 1.90
N VAL A 24 -1.25 -10.04 2.41
CA VAL A 24 -1.07 -10.46 3.79
C VAL A 24 -0.14 -9.44 4.44
N GLY A 25 -0.63 -8.83 5.51
CA GLY A 25 0.14 -7.87 6.31
C GLY A 25 -0.04 -8.16 7.79
N GLU A 26 0.55 -7.34 8.64
CA GLU A 26 0.46 -7.47 10.09
C GLU A 26 -0.39 -6.35 10.68
N CYS A 27 -1.21 -6.69 11.67
CA CYS A 27 -1.93 -5.71 12.46
C CYS A 27 -0.94 -4.75 13.10
N THR A 28 -1.05 -3.47 12.76
CA THR A 28 -0.16 -2.40 13.26
C THR A 28 -0.13 -2.25 14.78
N ARG A 29 -1.13 -2.83 15.48
CA ARG A 29 -1.23 -2.78 16.94
C ARG A 29 -0.73 -4.04 17.64
N CYS A 30 -1.02 -5.23 17.12
CA CYS A 30 -0.76 -6.51 17.80
C CYS A 30 0.10 -7.50 17.00
N LEU A 31 0.52 -7.14 15.78
CA LEU A 31 1.36 -7.94 14.88
C LEU A 31 0.75 -9.28 14.43
N VAL A 32 -0.52 -9.53 14.71
CA VAL A 32 -1.24 -10.69 14.16
C VAL A 32 -1.45 -10.49 12.66
N GLU A 33 -1.26 -11.55 11.90
CA GLU A 33 -1.48 -11.57 10.45
C GLU A 33 -2.92 -11.15 10.09
N VAL A 34 -3.05 -10.31 9.07
CA VAL A 34 -4.31 -9.81 8.53
C VAL A 34 -4.31 -9.97 7.02
N SER A 35 -5.33 -10.66 6.50
CA SER A 35 -5.58 -10.70 5.06
C SER A 35 -6.44 -9.51 4.66
N VAL A 36 -5.95 -8.71 3.71
CA VAL A 36 -6.68 -7.56 3.19
C VAL A 36 -6.91 -7.70 1.69
N ARG A 37 -8.11 -7.33 1.24
CA ARG A 37 -8.44 -7.21 -0.17
C ARG A 37 -8.01 -5.83 -0.65
N ALA A 38 -7.31 -5.79 -1.77
CA ALA A 38 -6.94 -4.55 -2.45
C ALA A 38 -7.19 -4.71 -3.95
N GLY A 39 -7.38 -3.60 -4.63
CA GLY A 39 -7.60 -3.56 -6.07
C GLY A 39 -7.84 -2.13 -6.51
N ASP A 40 -7.47 -1.86 -7.75
CA ASP A 40 -7.65 -0.56 -8.38
C ASP A 40 -7.78 -0.74 -9.90
N SER A 41 -8.15 0.34 -10.56
CA SER A 41 -8.02 0.50 -11.99
C SER A 41 -6.58 0.86 -12.36
N ILE A 42 -6.18 0.51 -13.57
CA ILE A 42 -4.89 0.87 -14.15
C ILE A 42 -5.10 1.43 -15.54
N SER A 43 -4.37 2.50 -15.85
CA SER A 43 -4.30 3.15 -17.14
C SER A 43 -2.85 3.53 -17.40
N CYS A 44 -2.21 2.95 -18.41
CA CYS A 44 -0.83 3.26 -18.73
C CYS A 44 -0.55 3.20 -20.23
N LEU A 45 0.53 3.86 -20.65
CA LEU A 45 1.02 3.88 -22.01
C LEU A 45 2.29 3.03 -22.12
N PHE A 46 2.34 2.17 -23.11
CA PHE A 46 3.53 1.42 -23.48
C PHE A 46 4.14 1.99 -24.76
N VAL A 47 5.44 2.25 -24.77
CA VAL A 47 6.16 2.85 -25.91
C VAL A 47 7.41 2.04 -26.28
N GLU A 48 7.70 1.85 -27.57
CA GLU A 48 8.86 1.10 -28.06
C GLU A 48 10.20 1.83 -27.91
N SER A 49 10.18 3.16 -27.97
CA SER A 49 11.34 4.02 -27.81
C SER A 49 10.96 5.21 -26.93
N ASP A 50 11.96 5.76 -26.24
CA ASP A 50 11.83 6.97 -25.44
C ASP A 50 12.20 8.24 -26.24
N GLU A 51 11.90 8.24 -27.55
CA GLU A 51 12.30 9.36 -28.43
C GLU A 51 11.63 10.69 -28.05
N ASP A 52 10.55 10.62 -27.28
CA ASP A 52 9.81 11.78 -26.78
C ASP A 52 10.21 12.22 -25.36
N GLY A 53 11.14 11.53 -24.68
CA GLY A 53 11.57 11.82 -23.31
C GLY A 53 10.44 11.67 -22.28
N LEU A 54 9.68 10.59 -22.41
CA LEU A 54 8.53 10.25 -21.57
C LEU A 54 8.89 9.23 -20.48
N ASP A 55 10.15 8.80 -20.36
CA ASP A 55 10.62 7.85 -19.36
C ASP A 55 10.42 8.32 -17.91
N ASP A 56 10.37 9.63 -17.68
CA ASP A 56 10.09 10.24 -16.37
C ASP A 56 8.59 10.22 -15.99
N ASP A 57 7.68 9.86 -16.91
CA ASP A 57 6.25 9.75 -16.61
C ASP A 57 5.93 8.39 -15.95
N PRO A 58 5.38 8.37 -14.71
CA PRO A 58 5.10 7.13 -13.99
C PRO A 58 4.06 6.23 -14.66
N ASP A 59 3.25 6.76 -15.58
CA ASP A 59 2.25 6.00 -16.31
C ASP A 59 2.78 5.50 -17.67
N VAL A 60 4.07 5.70 -17.98
CA VAL A 60 4.72 5.29 -19.23
C VAL A 60 5.72 4.15 -19.00
N PHE A 61 5.60 3.09 -19.80
CA PHE A 61 6.44 1.89 -19.69
C PHE A 61 7.12 1.57 -21.03
N LEU A 62 8.44 1.39 -20.98
CA LEU A 62 9.22 1.01 -22.17
C LEU A 62 8.99 -0.45 -22.54
N LEU A 63 8.68 -0.67 -23.81
CA LEU A 63 8.59 -2.00 -24.40
C LEU A 63 9.97 -2.52 -24.76
N ASN A 64 10.15 -3.82 -24.58
CA ASN A 64 11.29 -4.49 -25.15
C ASN A 64 11.04 -4.67 -26.66
N ALA A 65 11.78 -3.96 -27.49
CA ALA A 65 11.69 -4.01 -28.96
C ALA A 65 11.87 -5.42 -29.56
N LYS A 66 12.39 -6.39 -28.80
CA LYS A 66 12.54 -7.80 -29.23
C LYS A 66 11.38 -8.70 -28.76
N SER A 67 10.39 -8.16 -28.05
CA SER A 67 9.27 -8.93 -27.52
C SER A 67 8.05 -8.85 -28.42
N SER A 68 7.33 -9.97 -28.57
CA SER A 68 6.06 -10.06 -29.29
C SER A 68 4.85 -9.89 -28.36
N SER A 69 5.07 -9.50 -27.12
CA SER A 69 4.06 -9.41 -26.06
C SER A 69 4.39 -8.27 -25.11
N ILE A 70 3.37 -7.53 -24.68
CA ILE A 70 3.51 -6.48 -23.68
C ILE A 70 3.43 -7.09 -22.28
N ASP A 71 4.46 -6.85 -21.47
CA ASP A 71 4.46 -7.24 -20.06
C ASP A 71 3.82 -6.15 -19.20
N VAL A 72 2.56 -6.36 -18.80
CA VAL A 72 1.81 -5.45 -17.94
C VAL A 72 2.13 -5.59 -16.45
N ARG A 73 2.94 -6.58 -16.06
CA ARG A 73 3.25 -6.84 -14.65
C ARG A 73 3.91 -5.67 -13.92
N PRO A 74 4.84 -4.89 -14.51
CA PRO A 74 5.43 -3.72 -13.84
C PRO A 74 4.36 -2.70 -13.44
N ALA A 75 3.51 -2.32 -14.39
CA ALA A 75 2.42 -1.37 -14.17
C ALA A 75 1.42 -1.88 -13.11
N VAL A 76 1.01 -3.16 -13.20
CA VAL A 76 0.12 -3.77 -12.21
C VAL A 76 0.78 -3.85 -10.83
N ARG A 77 2.08 -4.15 -10.75
CA ARG A 77 2.83 -4.23 -9.49
C ARG A 77 2.88 -2.87 -8.81
N GLU A 78 3.13 -1.80 -9.56
CA GLU A 78 3.18 -0.44 -9.03
C GLU A 78 1.80 0.01 -8.53
N GLY A 79 0.76 -0.19 -9.34
CA GLY A 79 -0.63 0.04 -8.90
C GLY A 79 -1.00 -0.80 -7.68
N TRP A 80 -0.57 -2.07 -7.62
CA TRP A 80 -0.81 -2.95 -6.47
C TRP A 80 -0.16 -2.44 -5.19
N ILE A 81 1.10 -1.97 -5.26
CA ILE A 81 1.81 -1.40 -4.11
C ILE A 81 1.07 -0.18 -3.55
N LEU A 82 0.48 0.65 -4.41
CA LEU A 82 -0.29 1.82 -4.01
C LEU A 82 -1.69 1.46 -3.50
N ALA A 83 -2.32 0.42 -4.05
CA ALA A 83 -3.66 -0.02 -3.66
C ALA A 83 -3.69 -0.76 -2.31
N VAL A 84 -2.61 -1.43 -1.92
CA VAL A 84 -2.53 -2.15 -0.64
C VAL A 84 -2.46 -1.14 0.53
N PRO A 85 -3.37 -1.22 1.53
CA PRO A 85 -3.31 -0.32 2.67
C PRO A 85 -1.99 -0.49 3.44
N PRO A 86 -1.23 0.59 3.71
CA PRO A 86 0.04 0.51 4.42
C PRO A 86 -0.14 0.16 5.91
N PHE A 87 -1.34 0.38 6.44
CA PHE A 87 -1.69 0.11 7.83
C PHE A 87 -3.00 -0.66 7.90
N VAL A 88 -2.96 -1.79 8.61
CA VAL A 88 -4.12 -2.66 8.80
C VAL A 88 -4.32 -2.97 10.27
N LEU A 89 -5.57 -3.28 10.64
CA LEU A 89 -5.94 -3.73 11.97
C LEU A 89 -6.61 -5.10 11.83
N CYS A 90 -6.32 -6.03 12.75
CA CYS A 90 -7.00 -7.32 12.80
C CYS A 90 -8.49 -7.20 13.16
N ARG A 91 -8.87 -6.07 13.78
CA ARG A 91 -10.24 -5.64 14.11
C ARG A 91 -10.22 -4.18 14.57
N GLU A 92 -11.37 -3.50 14.50
CA GLU A 92 -11.49 -2.06 14.83
C GLU A 92 -11.07 -1.72 16.27
N ASP A 93 -11.40 -2.59 17.22
CA ASP A 93 -11.17 -2.41 18.65
C ASP A 93 -9.86 -3.04 19.15
N CYS A 94 -8.93 -3.38 18.24
CA CYS A 94 -7.68 -4.04 18.60
C CYS A 94 -6.92 -3.24 19.67
N LYS A 95 -6.70 -3.87 20.83
CA LYS A 95 -6.02 -3.26 21.98
C LYS A 95 -4.51 -3.18 21.79
N GLY A 96 -3.95 -4.01 20.90
CA GLY A 96 -2.52 -4.01 20.61
C GLY A 96 -1.64 -4.53 21.75
N LEU A 97 -0.33 -4.48 21.51
CA LEU A 97 0.65 -4.86 22.51
C LEU A 97 0.73 -3.84 23.65
N CYS A 98 1.07 -4.29 24.85
CA CYS A 98 1.44 -3.42 25.94
C CYS A 98 2.78 -2.72 25.61
N PRO A 99 2.86 -1.37 25.66
CA PRO A 99 4.09 -0.65 25.34
C PRO A 99 5.22 -0.89 26.35
N THR A 100 4.92 -1.46 27.51
CA THR A 100 5.89 -1.72 28.59
C THR A 100 6.42 -3.16 28.56
N CYS A 101 5.55 -4.16 28.47
CA CYS A 101 5.93 -5.58 28.56
C CYS A 101 5.72 -6.38 27.27
N GLY A 102 5.09 -5.82 26.25
CA GLY A 102 4.86 -6.47 24.96
C GLY A 102 3.74 -7.52 24.93
N VAL A 103 3.03 -7.78 26.03
CA VAL A 103 1.91 -8.74 26.01
C VAL A 103 0.78 -8.25 25.09
N ASP A 104 0.16 -9.18 24.36
CA ASP A 104 -1.03 -8.85 23.58
C ASP A 104 -2.23 -8.61 24.51
N ARG A 105 -2.65 -7.33 24.59
CA ARG A 105 -3.76 -6.90 25.45
C ARG A 105 -5.12 -7.39 24.94
N ASN A 106 -5.16 -7.98 23.76
CA ASN A 106 -6.33 -8.66 23.21
C ASN A 106 -6.61 -10.01 23.89
N THR A 107 -5.57 -10.67 24.43
CA THR A 107 -5.68 -12.02 25.01
C THR A 107 -5.45 -12.03 26.51
N THR A 108 -4.55 -11.16 27.02
CA THR A 108 -4.18 -11.13 28.44
C THR A 108 -4.02 -9.71 28.94
N ALA A 109 -4.47 -9.43 30.17
CA ALA A 109 -4.21 -8.15 30.84
C ALA A 109 -2.82 -8.14 31.50
N CYS A 110 -2.22 -6.96 31.65
CA CYS A 110 -1.00 -6.76 32.43
C CYS A 110 -1.18 -5.60 33.40
N ASP A 111 -0.43 -5.63 34.51
CA ASP A 111 -0.43 -4.58 35.53
C ASP A 111 0.61 -3.47 35.27
N CYS A 112 1.12 -3.37 34.03
CA CYS A 112 2.05 -2.30 33.66
C CYS A 112 1.36 -0.94 33.84
N ALA A 113 1.99 -0.05 34.60
CA ALA A 113 1.51 1.32 34.75
C ALA A 113 1.51 2.03 33.39
N SER A 114 0.42 2.73 33.07
CA SER A 114 0.42 3.67 31.96
C SER A 114 1.22 4.91 32.36
N SER A 115 2.54 4.86 32.27
CA SER A 115 3.35 6.06 32.34
C SER A 115 3.08 6.86 31.08
N GLY A 116 2.27 7.93 31.20
CA GLY A 116 2.08 8.86 30.10
C GLY A 116 3.43 9.34 29.58
N ASP A 117 3.59 9.45 28.25
CA ASP A 117 4.87 9.82 27.64
C ASP A 117 5.43 11.09 28.30
N ALA A 118 6.69 11.03 28.73
CA ALA A 118 7.38 12.12 29.41
C ALA A 118 7.45 13.38 28.52
N ARG A 119 7.51 13.20 27.19
CA ARG A 119 7.50 14.32 26.22
C ARG A 119 6.21 15.15 26.30
N TRP A 120 5.11 14.55 26.74
CA TRP A 120 3.82 15.21 26.89
C TRP A 120 3.56 15.75 28.30
N ALA A 121 4.54 15.72 29.21
CA ALA A 121 4.36 16.18 30.60
C ALA A 121 3.89 17.64 30.66
N ALA A 122 4.56 18.55 29.94
CA ALA A 122 4.22 19.96 29.90
C ALA A 122 2.82 20.26 29.34
N LEU A 123 2.28 19.41 28.47
CA LEU A 123 0.90 19.56 27.98
C LEU A 123 -0.14 19.12 29.01
N ARG A 124 0.15 18.09 29.81
CA ARG A 124 -0.75 17.63 30.86
C ARG A 124 -0.90 18.66 31.97
N GLU A 125 0.19 19.30 32.36
CA GLU A 125 0.18 20.39 33.35
C GLU A 125 -0.74 21.55 32.91
N ARG A 126 -0.79 21.84 31.61
CA ARG A 126 -1.65 22.91 31.07
C ARG A 126 -3.10 22.49 30.85
N ALA A 127 -3.37 21.20 30.66
CA ALA A 127 -4.74 20.68 30.51
C ALA A 127 -5.52 20.65 31.84
N THR A 128 -4.83 20.67 32.98
CA THR A 128 -5.43 20.69 34.32
C THR A 128 -5.72 22.09 34.86
N ASP A 129 -5.37 23.14 34.11
CA ASP A 129 -5.45 24.55 34.53
C ASP A 129 -6.61 25.32 33.85
N SER A 130 -7.64 24.60 33.39
CA SER A 130 -8.90 25.11 32.81
C SER A 130 -10.10 24.39 33.42
#